data_AF-A0A819DZM5-F1
#
_entry.id   AF-A0A819DZM5-F1
#
_cell.length_a   1.000
_cell.length_b   1.000
_cell.length_c   1.000
_cell.angle_alpha   90.00
_cell.angle_beta   90.00
_cell.angle_gamma   90.00
#
_symmetry.space_group_name_H-M   'P 1'
#
loop_
_entity.id
_entity.type
_entity.pdbx_description
1 polymer ?
#
loop_
_entity_poly.entity_id
_entity_poly.type
_entity_poly.pdbx_seq_one_letter_code
_entity_poly.pdbx_strand_id
1 'polypeptide(L)'
;HKLGHLHVDTQGNATFKRLPTNQLVEALQLSIPYSVGGLEARPAHDVLCEDFLAVEIVHFPKTGRTIPKATAPHRFSDFTISSYAPVAFRHFRENFNIKPEDYLSSICKLFRELKKS
;
A
#
# COMPACT_ATOMS: atom_id res chain seq x y z
N HIS A 1 -13.35 22.81 -4.25
CA HIS A 1 -13.20 22.54 -5.71
C HIS A 1 -13.32 21.03 -5.93
N LYS A 2 -14.03 20.56 -6.98
CA LYS A 2 -14.27 19.11 -7.21
C LYS A 2 -13.47 18.64 -8.42
N LEU A 3 -12.42 17.86 -8.18
CA LEU A 3 -11.62 17.20 -9.23
C LEU A 3 -12.03 15.73 -9.29
N GLY A 4 -13.08 15.44 -10.08
CA GLY A 4 -13.61 14.09 -10.21
C GLY A 4 -14.12 13.52 -8.87
N HIS A 5 -13.57 12.38 -8.44
CA HIS A 5 -13.90 11.72 -7.17
C HIS A 5 -13.20 12.31 -5.94
N LEU A 6 -12.26 13.23 -6.17
CA LEU A 6 -11.57 13.98 -5.12
C LEU A 6 -12.38 15.25 -4.80
N HIS A 7 -12.85 15.35 -3.56
CA HIS A 7 -13.50 16.53 -3.02
C HIS A 7 -12.59 17.19 -1.99
N VAL A 8 -12.27 18.47 -2.22
CA VAL A 8 -11.49 19.29 -1.28
C VAL A 8 -12.41 20.33 -0.67
N ASP A 9 -12.52 20.33 0.66
CA ASP A 9 -13.31 21.29 1.43
C ASP A 9 -12.58 22.64 1.58
N THR A 10 -13.27 23.64 2.14
CA THR A 10 -12.71 24.98 2.37
C THR A 10 -11.66 25.04 3.49
N GLN A 11 -11.51 23.96 4.26
CA GLN A 11 -10.49 23.81 5.31
C GLN A 11 -9.24 23.04 4.81
N GLY A 12 -9.19 22.68 3.53
CA GLY A 12 -8.08 21.95 2.92
C GLY A 12 -8.16 20.43 3.10
N ASN A 13 -9.21 19.89 3.71
CA ASN A 13 -9.38 18.44 3.80
C ASN A 13 -9.84 17.89 2.46
N ALA A 14 -9.06 16.93 1.96
CA ALA A 14 -9.42 16.15 0.79
C ALA A 14 -10.13 14.85 1.21
N THR A 15 -11.16 14.48 0.44
CA THR A 15 -11.87 13.20 0.55
C THR A 15 -11.93 12.55 -0.83
N PHE A 16 -11.68 11.24 -0.90
CA PHE A 16 -11.82 10.46 -2.12
C PHE A 16 -12.83 9.35 -1.88
N LYS A 17 -13.89 9.28 -2.71
CA LYS A 17 -14.98 8.30 -2.54
C LYS A 17 -15.53 8.23 -1.09
N ARG A 18 -15.63 9.39 -0.41
CA ARG A 18 -16.10 9.54 0.98
C ARG A 18 -15.14 9.04 2.07
N LEU A 19 -13.94 8.57 1.73
CA LEU A 19 -12.88 8.32 2.69
C LEU A 19 -12.01 9.57 2.83
N PRO A 20 -11.66 9.97 4.06
CA PRO A 20 -10.77 11.09 4.24
C PRO A 20 -9.37 10.70 3.75
N THR A 21 -8.72 11.58 2.99
CA THR A 21 -7.45 11.27 2.31
C THR A 21 -6.34 10.86 3.28
N ASN A 22 -6.39 11.35 4.53
CA ASN A 22 -5.48 10.94 5.60
C ASN A 22 -5.58 9.43 5.93
N GLN A 23 -6.78 8.85 5.93
CA GLN A 23 -7.00 7.42 6.18
C GLN A 23 -6.49 6.58 5.00
N LEU A 24 -6.67 7.04 3.76
CA LEU A 24 -6.14 6.36 2.59
C LEU A 24 -4.61 6.32 2.60
N VAL A 25 -3.99 7.46 2.88
CA VAL A 25 -2.53 7.57 2.96
C VAL A 25 -1.97 6.64 4.04
N GLU A 26 -2.59 6.62 5.22
CA GLU A 26 -2.10 5.78 6.32
C GLU A 26 -2.38 4.29 6.10
N ALA A 27 -3.48 3.94 5.44
CA ALA A 27 -3.74 2.57 5.00
C ALA A 27 -2.64 2.09 4.04
N LEU A 28 -2.22 2.93 3.08
CA LEU A 28 -1.12 2.63 2.16
C LEU A 28 0.23 2.52 2.89
N GLN A 29 0.51 3.42 3.84
CA GLN A 29 1.73 3.36 4.66
C GLN A 29 1.80 2.08 5.50
N LEU A 30 0.67 1.50 5.89
CA LEU A 30 0.62 0.21 6.58
C LEU A 30 0.74 -0.97 5.60
N SER A 31 0.01 -0.92 4.50
CA SER A 31 -0.14 -2.07 3.60
C SER A 31 1.05 -2.30 2.68
N ILE A 32 1.73 -1.25 2.22
CA ILE A 32 2.85 -1.38 1.27
C ILE A 32 4.06 -2.07 1.91
N PRO A 33 4.57 -1.64 3.09
CA PRO A 33 5.67 -2.35 3.76
C PRO A 33 5.30 -3.79 4.10
N TYR A 34 4.05 -4.03 4.48
CA TYR A 34 3.55 -5.37 4.73
C TYR A 34 3.63 -6.27 3.50
N SER A 35 3.14 -5.78 2.35
CA SER A 35 3.14 -6.54 1.09
C SER A 35 4.56 -6.77 0.57
N VAL A 36 5.40 -5.74 0.56
CA VAL A 36 6.79 -5.85 0.09
C VAL A 36 7.60 -6.74 1.01
N GLY A 37 7.60 -6.50 2.32
CA GLY A 37 8.35 -7.31 3.27
C GLY A 37 7.94 -8.78 3.26
N GLY A 38 6.64 -9.07 3.14
CA GLY A 38 6.13 -10.44 2.99
C GLY A 38 6.49 -11.11 1.66
N LEU A 39 6.87 -10.35 0.64
CA LEU A 39 7.37 -10.87 -0.64
C LEU A 39 8.89 -11.05 -0.63
N GLU A 40 9.64 -10.11 -0.04
CA GLU A 40 11.10 -10.23 0.12
C GLU A 40 11.49 -11.43 1.00
N ALA A 41 10.62 -11.86 1.92
CA ALA A 41 10.82 -13.07 2.72
C ALA A 41 10.68 -14.39 1.94
N ARG A 42 10.16 -14.35 0.71
CA ARG A 42 9.99 -15.53 -0.16
C ARG A 42 11.18 -15.66 -1.10
N PRO A 43 11.63 -16.88 -1.41
CA PRO A 43 12.72 -17.07 -2.38
C PRO A 43 12.38 -16.39 -3.72
N ALA A 44 13.40 -15.80 -4.33
CA ALA A 44 13.27 -15.25 -5.68
C ALA A 44 13.19 -16.38 -6.72
N HIS A 45 12.35 -16.19 -7.73
CA HIS A 45 12.21 -17.09 -8.88
C HIS A 45 11.95 -16.26 -10.13
N ASP A 46 12.20 -16.84 -11.30
CA ASP A 46 11.97 -16.20 -12.59
C ASP A 46 10.49 -15.86 -12.78
N VAL A 47 10.20 -14.70 -13.36
CA VAL A 47 8.81 -14.26 -13.58
C VAL A 47 8.15 -15.12 -14.65
N LEU A 48 7.04 -15.77 -14.29
CA LEU A 48 6.23 -16.56 -15.21
C LEU A 48 5.01 -15.75 -15.69
N CYS A 49 4.38 -16.17 -16.80
CA CYS A 49 3.15 -15.54 -17.29
C CYS A 49 2.03 -15.53 -16.23
N GLU A 50 1.97 -16.55 -15.39
CA GLU A 50 0.98 -16.68 -14.30
C GLU A 50 1.17 -15.60 -13.22
N ASP A 51 2.39 -15.14 -12.98
CA ASP A 51 2.69 -14.10 -11.99
C ASP A 51 2.01 -12.76 -12.34
N PHE A 52 1.71 -12.52 -13.62
CA PHE A 52 0.97 -11.33 -14.06
C PHE A 52 -0.52 -11.37 -13.74
N LEU A 53 -1.08 -12.57 -13.52
CA LEU A 53 -2.48 -12.76 -13.16
C LEU A 53 -2.68 -12.84 -11.64
N ALA A 54 -1.60 -12.96 -10.87
CA ALA A 54 -1.66 -13.11 -9.43
C ALA A 54 -2.20 -11.84 -8.74
N VAL A 55 -3.14 -12.03 -7.81
CA VAL A 55 -3.65 -10.96 -6.92
C VAL A 55 -3.60 -11.45 -5.48
N GLU A 56 -2.79 -10.78 -4.66
CA GLU A 56 -2.75 -11.02 -3.22
C GLU A 56 -3.72 -10.09 -2.50
N ILE A 57 -4.75 -10.65 -1.89
CA ILE A 57 -5.76 -9.90 -1.14
C ILE A 57 -5.48 -10.06 0.36
N VAL A 58 -5.32 -8.94 1.06
CA VAL A 58 -5.01 -8.93 2.49
C VAL A 58 -6.00 -8.03 3.21
N HIS A 59 -6.72 -8.60 4.16
CA HIS A 59 -7.61 -7.85 5.04
C HIS A 59 -6.85 -7.26 6.23
N PHE A 60 -7.15 -6.03 6.60
CA PHE A 60 -6.59 -5.30 7.74
C PHE A 60 -7.74 -4.91 8.67
N PRO A 61 -8.07 -5.76 9.66
CA PRO A 61 -9.04 -5.40 10.69
C PRO A 61 -8.42 -4.36 11.63
N LYS A 62 -9.24 -3.42 12.10
CA LYS A 62 -8.87 -2.35 13.05
C LYS A 62 -8.17 -2.90 14.29
N THR A 63 -8.66 -4.03 14.80
CA THR A 63 -8.11 -4.72 15.97
C THR A 63 -6.80 -5.46 15.70
N GLY A 64 -6.34 -5.51 14.45
CA GLY A 64 -5.28 -6.40 14.01
C GLY A 64 -5.72 -7.86 13.98
N ARG A 65 -4.84 -8.73 13.51
CA ARG A 65 -5.01 -10.19 13.54
C ARG A 65 -3.66 -10.87 13.71
N THR A 66 -3.66 -12.10 14.21
CA THR A 66 -2.45 -12.91 14.37
C THR A 66 -2.30 -14.00 13.30
N ILE A 67 -3.41 -14.53 12.76
CA ILE A 67 -3.46 -15.67 11.84
C ILE A 67 -4.42 -15.34 10.68
N PRO A 68 -4.21 -15.84 9.43
CA PRO A 68 -3.08 -16.62 8.93
C PRO A 68 -1.82 -15.79 8.61
N LYS A 69 -1.98 -14.47 8.47
CA LYS A 69 -0.84 -13.54 8.39
C LYS A 69 -1.07 -12.38 9.35
N ALA A 70 -0.15 -12.15 10.27
CA ALA A 70 -0.32 -11.11 11.29
C ALA A 70 -0.49 -9.71 10.67
N THR A 71 -1.40 -8.89 11.19
CA THR A 71 -1.51 -7.46 10.85
C THR A 71 -1.58 -6.67 12.14
N ALA A 72 -0.88 -5.53 12.20
CA ALA A 72 -0.90 -4.68 13.38
C ALA A 72 -2.27 -4.00 13.56
N PRO A 73 -2.73 -3.80 14.81
CA PRO A 73 -3.88 -2.95 15.09
C PRO A 73 -3.66 -1.50 14.58
N HIS A 74 -4.73 -0.82 14.17
CA HIS A 74 -4.67 0.55 13.69
C HIS A 74 -5.91 1.36 14.11
N ARG A 75 -5.87 2.68 13.92
CA ARG A 75 -6.98 3.58 14.35
C ARG A 75 -8.14 3.66 13.35
N PHE A 76 -7.92 3.21 12.12
CA PHE A 76 -8.87 3.31 11.01
C PHE A 76 -9.89 2.17 10.98
N SER A 77 -10.99 2.36 10.27
CA SER A 77 -11.91 1.27 9.93
C SER A 77 -11.19 0.15 9.19
N ASP A 78 -11.75 -1.04 9.29
CA ASP A 78 -11.27 -2.21 8.56
C ASP A 78 -11.15 -1.91 7.07
N PHE A 79 -10.08 -2.40 6.45
CA PHE A 79 -9.87 -2.24 5.02
C PHE A 79 -9.23 -3.48 4.43
N THR A 80 -9.20 -3.54 3.11
CA THR A 80 -8.56 -4.63 2.36
C THR A 80 -7.67 -4.01 1.30
N ILE A 81 -6.46 -4.54 1.15
CA ILE A 81 -5.57 -4.20 0.05
C ILE A 81 -5.54 -5.37 -0.95
N SER A 82 -5.42 -5.06 -2.22
CA SER A 82 -5.17 -6.02 -3.28
C SER A 82 -3.87 -5.64 -3.96
N SER A 83 -2.86 -6.51 -3.87
CA SER A 83 -1.57 -6.36 -4.52
C SER A 83 -1.59 -7.17 -5.81
N TYR A 84 -1.50 -6.50 -6.96
CA TYR A 84 -1.54 -7.11 -8.28
C TYR A 84 -0.13 -7.42 -8.76
N ALA A 85 0.05 -8.60 -9.35
CA ALA A 85 1.30 -9.11 -9.90
C ALA A 85 2.54 -8.87 -9.00
N PRO A 86 2.49 -9.22 -7.70
CA PRO A 86 3.50 -8.81 -6.72
C PRO A 86 4.92 -9.25 -7.11
N VAL A 87 5.06 -10.48 -7.61
CA VAL A 87 6.34 -11.05 -8.07
C VAL A 87 6.89 -10.27 -9.27
N ALA A 88 6.05 -10.00 -10.29
CA ALA A 88 6.47 -9.24 -11.46
C ALA A 88 6.93 -7.82 -11.09
N PHE A 89 6.23 -7.14 -10.17
CA PHE A 89 6.64 -5.82 -9.70
C PHE A 89 7.90 -5.84 -8.81
N ARG A 90 8.20 -6.94 -8.11
CA ARG A 90 9.53 -7.12 -7.48
C ARG A 90 10.62 -7.15 -8.54
N HIS A 91 10.43 -7.96 -9.58
CA HIS A 91 11.40 -8.06 -10.67
C HIS A 91 11.57 -6.74 -11.44
N PHE A 92 10.48 -6.00 -11.69
CA PHE A 92 10.58 -4.68 -12.29
C PHE A 92 11.35 -3.70 -11.42
N ARG A 93 11.14 -3.69 -10.08
CA ARG A 93 11.94 -2.87 -9.17
C ARG A 93 13.43 -3.20 -9.29
N GLU A 94 13.78 -4.49 -9.32
CA GLU A 94 15.16 -4.96 -9.48
C GLU A 94 15.77 -4.50 -10.82
N ASN A 95 15.03 -4.62 -11.92
CA ASN A 95 15.47 -4.18 -13.25
C ASN A 95 15.70 -2.66 -13.33
N PHE A 96 14.96 -1.88 -12.55
CA PHE A 96 15.17 -0.43 -12.41
C PHE A 96 16.20 -0.07 -11.31
N ASN A 97 16.87 -1.06 -10.72
CA ASN A 97 17.82 -0.89 -9.61
C ASN A 97 17.21 -0.18 -8.39
N ILE A 98 15.92 -0.39 -8.14
CA ILE A 98 15.21 0.18 -6.99
C ILE A 98 15.26 -0.83 -5.84
N LYS A 99 16.08 -0.52 -4.83
CA LYS A 99 16.17 -1.36 -3.62
C LYS A 99 14.87 -1.33 -2.83
N PRO A 100 14.49 -2.43 -2.15
CA PRO A 100 13.29 -2.48 -1.32
C PRO A 100 13.31 -1.43 -0.21
N GLU A 101 14.46 -1.19 0.44
CA GLU A 101 14.59 -0.14 1.46
C GLU A 101 14.28 1.26 0.91
N ASP A 102 14.82 1.59 -0.26
CA ASP A 102 14.69 2.89 -0.90
C ASP A 102 13.25 3.10 -1.40
N TYR A 103 12.64 2.05 -1.97
CA TYR A 103 11.23 2.03 -2.35
C TYR A 103 10.32 2.34 -1.16
N LEU A 104 10.49 1.60 -0.06
CA LEU A 104 9.67 1.75 1.14
C LEU A 104 9.88 3.11 1.81
N SER A 105 11.13 3.55 1.91
CA SER A 105 11.49 4.87 2.44
C SER A 105 10.84 5.98 1.61
N SER A 106 10.95 5.92 0.28
CA SER A 106 10.44 6.97 -0.61
C SER A 106 8.92 7.06 -0.55
N ILE A 107 8.22 5.93 -0.65
CA ILE A 107 6.76 5.90 -0.61
C ILE A 107 6.24 6.31 0.77
N CYS A 108 6.77 5.74 1.86
CA CYS A 108 6.24 6.00 3.19
C CYS A 108 6.58 7.40 3.71
N LYS A 109 7.70 8.01 3.28
CA LYS A 109 8.08 9.38 3.64
C LYS A 109 7.37 10.43 2.79
N LEU A 110 7.27 10.24 1.47
CA LEU A 110 6.63 11.21 0.56
C LEU A 110 5.16 11.47 0.94
N PHE A 111 4.47 10.45 1.42
CA PHE A 111 3.11 10.58 1.93
C PHE A 111 2.96 11.50 3.16
N ARG A 112 4.03 11.74 3.93
CA ARG A 112 4.03 12.72 5.03
C ARG A 112 4.21 14.15 4.52
N GLU A 113 4.91 14.33 3.40
CA GLU A 113 5.16 15.64 2.79
C GLU A 113 3.95 16.18 2.04
N LEU A 114 3.14 15.31 1.41
CA LEU A 114 1.87 15.72 0.79
C LEU A 114 0.83 16.28 1.79
N LYS A 115 1.00 16.06 3.10
CA LYS A 115 0.18 16.69 4.14
C LYS A 115 0.65 18.12 4.49
N LYS A 116 1.75 18.61 3.91
CA LYS A 116 2.36 19.92 4.21
C LYS A 116 2.29 20.92 3.04
N SER A 117 1.51 20.65 2.00
CA SER A 117 1.30 21.59 0.88
C SER A 117 -0.12 22.12 0.84
#